data_AF-A0AAW0PFP7-F1
#
_entry.id   AF-A0AAW0PFP7-F1
#
_cell.length_a   1.000
_cell.length_b   1.000
_cell.length_c   1.000
_cell.angle_alpha   90.00
_cell.angle_beta   90.00
_cell.angle_gamma   90.00
#
_symmetry.space_group_name_H-M   'P 1'
#
loop_
_entity.id
_entity.type
_entity.pdbx_description
1 polymer ?
#
loop_
_entity_poly.entity_id
_entity_poly.type
_entity_poly.pdbx_seq_one_letter_code
_entity_poly.pdbx_strand_id
1 'polypeptide(L)'
;MKNLNLSQCGLVIHPDASWLGASPDGLVYDPLERPTFGLVEMKCPNAQSYIDCSYLTVQQGRRKLKESHAYYWQVQGQLLVTGMKWCDFVVFANDDMFVQRIYRDETVLSKLKQKCDLFFFYTYLPKYLSLN
;
A
#
# COMPACT_ATOMS: atom_id res chain seq x y z
N MET A 1 -20.23 14.94 8.90
CA MET A 1 -19.24 13.84 8.93
C MET A 1 -19.56 12.92 7.77
N LYS A 2 -18.59 12.62 6.89
CA LYS A 2 -18.79 11.62 5.83
C LYS A 2 -18.85 10.23 6.48
N ASN A 3 -19.78 9.38 6.05
CA ASN A 3 -19.98 8.01 6.53
C ASN A 3 -18.81 7.10 6.08
N LEU A 4 -17.61 7.36 6.60
CA LEU A 4 -16.42 6.55 6.36
C LEU A 4 -16.32 5.51 7.47
N ASN A 5 -16.38 4.24 7.10
CA ASN A 5 -16.20 3.12 8.05
C ASN A 5 -14.82 2.50 7.84
N LEU A 6 -14.12 2.28 8.94
CA LEU A 6 -12.84 1.60 9.00
C LEU A 6 -13.02 0.26 9.70
N SER A 7 -12.52 -0.82 9.09
CA SER A 7 -12.50 -2.17 9.70
C SER A 7 -11.09 -2.72 9.70
N GLN A 8 -10.70 -3.40 10.78
CA GLN A 8 -9.40 -4.06 10.86
C GLN A 8 -9.27 -5.16 9.79
N CYS A 9 -8.07 -5.29 9.24
CA CYS A 9 -7.71 -6.35 8.29
C CYS A 9 -6.56 -7.17 8.88
N GLY A 10 -6.63 -8.49 8.74
CA GLY A 10 -5.51 -9.39 9.06
C GLY A 10 -4.55 -9.52 7.88
N LEU A 11 -3.77 -10.60 7.87
CA LEU A 11 -3.00 -11.00 6.70
C LEU A 11 -3.93 -11.49 5.60
N VAL A 12 -3.85 -10.88 4.41
CA VAL A 12 -4.50 -11.33 3.19
C VAL A 12 -3.48 -12.08 2.34
N ILE A 13 -3.85 -13.27 1.88
CA ILE A 13 -3.05 -14.06 0.93
C ILE A 13 -3.69 -13.93 -0.46
N HIS A 14 -2.86 -13.71 -1.48
CA HIS A 14 -3.37 -13.60 -2.86
C HIS A 14 -3.98 -14.95 -3.28
N PRO A 15 -5.21 -14.99 -3.82
CA PRO A 15 -5.94 -16.24 -4.10
C PRO A 15 -5.19 -17.16 -5.07
N ASP A 16 -4.60 -16.59 -6.14
CA ASP A 16 -3.88 -17.37 -7.16
C ASP A 16 -2.35 -17.41 -6.97
N ALA A 17 -1.84 -16.85 -5.87
CA ALA A 17 -0.40 -16.71 -5.62
C ALA A 17 -0.11 -16.77 -4.12
N SER A 18 -0.20 -17.97 -3.54
CA SER A 18 -0.14 -18.19 -2.09
C SER A 18 1.18 -17.76 -1.42
N TRP A 19 2.23 -17.53 -2.20
CA TRP A 19 3.50 -16.96 -1.73
C TRP A 19 3.47 -15.44 -1.56
N LEU A 20 2.38 -14.78 -1.94
CA LEU A 20 2.18 -13.33 -1.79
C LEU A 20 1.15 -13.05 -0.70
N GLY A 21 1.55 -12.25 0.28
CA GLY A 21 0.70 -11.78 1.35
C GLY A 21 0.86 -10.29 1.61
N ALA A 22 -0.19 -9.66 2.15
CA ALA A 22 -0.18 -8.27 2.55
C ALA A 22 -1.07 -8.07 3.78
N SER A 23 -0.68 -7.15 4.66
CA SER A 23 -1.46 -6.78 5.85
C SER A 23 -1.76 -5.27 5.77
N PRO A 24 -2.88 -4.86 5.15
CA PRO A 24 -3.33 -3.47 5.19
C PRO A 24 -3.71 -3.05 6.61
N ASP A 25 -3.53 -1.78 6.95
CA ASP A 25 -3.94 -1.26 8.27
C ASP A 25 -5.46 -1.26 8.45
N GLY A 26 -6.23 -1.22 7.34
CA GLY A 26 -7.66 -1.48 7.38
C GLY A 26 -8.38 -1.40 6.04
N LEU A 27 -9.64 -1.80 6.07
CA LEU A 27 -10.60 -1.68 4.97
C LEU A 27 -11.43 -0.40 5.17
N VAL A 28 -11.56 0.38 4.10
CA VAL A 28 -12.32 1.63 4.06
C VAL A 28 -13.54 1.46 3.19
N TYR A 29 -14.68 1.94 3.67
CA TYR A 29 -15.89 2.16 2.86
C TYR A 29 -16.09 3.66 2.63
N ASP A 30 -16.07 4.08 1.36
CA ASP A 30 -16.38 5.43 0.90
C ASP A 30 -17.54 5.39 -0.12
N PRO A 31 -18.76 5.83 0.25
CA PRO A 31 -19.92 5.77 -0.65
C PRO A 31 -19.79 6.71 -1.87
N LEU A 32 -18.86 7.66 -1.84
CA LEU A 32 -18.63 8.62 -2.92
C LEU A 32 -17.61 8.10 -3.95
N GLU A 33 -16.89 7.03 -3.66
CA GLU A 33 -15.88 6.46 -4.54
C GLU A 33 -16.42 5.29 -5.37
N ARG A 34 -15.81 5.04 -6.53
CA ARG A 34 -16.14 3.88 -7.37
C ARG A 34 -14.86 3.15 -7.77
N PRO A 35 -14.63 1.92 -7.25
CA PRO A 35 -15.47 1.15 -6.32
C PRO A 35 -15.53 1.76 -4.91
N THR A 36 -16.55 1.43 -4.13
CA THR A 36 -16.79 2.03 -2.79
C THR A 36 -15.86 1.52 -1.70
N PHE A 37 -15.28 0.32 -1.89
CA PHE A 37 -14.35 -0.27 -0.93
C PHE A 37 -12.91 -0.06 -1.39
N GLY A 38 -12.06 0.29 -0.44
CA GLY A 38 -10.62 0.44 -0.62
C GLY A 38 -9.88 0.15 0.68
N LEU A 39 -8.59 0.47 0.71
CA LEU A 39 -7.73 0.23 1.86
C LEU A 39 -7.34 1.54 2.55
N VAL A 40 -6.79 1.44 3.75
CA VAL A 40 -5.99 2.49 4.36
C VAL A 40 -4.62 1.94 4.72
N GLU A 41 -3.60 2.77 4.56
CA GLU A 41 -2.24 2.53 5.04
C GLU A 41 -1.76 3.78 5.78
N MET A 42 -1.49 3.63 7.07
CA MET A 42 -1.15 4.71 7.98
C MET A 42 0.33 4.70 8.34
N LYS A 43 0.92 5.89 8.43
CA LYS A 43 2.26 6.13 8.96
C LYS A 43 2.20 7.20 10.04
N CYS A 44 2.84 6.91 11.17
CA CYS A 44 2.94 7.84 12.31
C CYS A 44 4.42 8.17 12.56
N PRO A 45 5.02 9.05 11.75
CA PRO A 45 6.42 9.44 11.93
C PRO A 45 6.60 10.26 13.21
N ASN A 46 7.78 10.18 13.83
CA ASN A 46 8.20 11.15 14.83
C ASN A 46 8.66 12.44 14.14
N ALA A 47 7.70 13.21 13.62
CA ALA A 47 7.91 14.47 12.94
C ALA A 47 6.87 15.49 13.42
N GLN A 48 7.25 16.77 13.49
CA GLN A 48 6.31 17.82 13.89
C GLN A 48 5.20 17.99 12.84
N SER A 49 5.58 18.02 11.56
CA SER A 49 4.68 18.11 10.43
C SER A 49 4.97 17.04 9.38
N TYR A 50 3.94 16.59 8.65
CA TYR A 50 4.11 15.72 7.48
C TYR A 50 5.02 16.36 6.42
N ILE A 51 5.18 17.69 6.44
CA ILE A 51 6.03 18.44 5.52
C ILE A 51 7.50 17.99 5.58
N ASP A 52 7.95 17.57 6.76
CA ASP A 52 9.32 17.13 7.03
C ASP A 52 9.57 15.68 6.61
N CYS A 53 8.53 14.97 6.18
CA CYS A 53 8.63 13.57 5.79
C CYS A 53 9.32 13.43 4.43
N SER A 54 10.51 12.84 4.44
CA SER A 54 11.36 12.65 3.25
C SER A 54 10.75 11.77 2.16
N TYR A 55 9.72 10.99 2.47
CA TYR A 55 8.98 10.17 1.52
C TYR A 55 7.88 10.92 0.77
N LEU A 56 7.56 12.15 1.14
CA LEU A 56 6.66 13.03 0.39
C LEU A 56 7.45 13.94 -0.55
N THR A 57 6.83 14.35 -1.65
CA THR A 57 7.34 15.30 -2.64
C THR A 57 6.25 16.26 -3.08
N VAL A 58 6.61 17.41 -3.65
CA VAL A 58 5.67 18.33 -4.27
C VAL A 58 5.71 18.11 -5.78
N GLN A 59 4.55 17.84 -6.39
CA GLN A 59 4.39 17.79 -7.84
C GLN A 59 3.20 18.66 -8.22
N GLN A 60 3.38 19.59 -9.16
CA GLN A 60 2.33 20.52 -9.61
C GLN A 60 1.64 21.26 -8.45
N GLY A 61 2.42 21.69 -7.45
CA GLY A 61 1.92 22.40 -6.28
C GLY A 61 1.14 21.54 -5.26
N ARG A 62 1.03 20.21 -5.48
CA ARG A 62 0.39 19.28 -4.55
C ARG A 62 1.42 18.33 -3.95
N ARG A 63 1.34 18.09 -2.63
CA ARG A 63 2.14 17.04 -2.01
C ARG A 63 1.60 15.68 -2.38
N LYS A 64 2.52 14.75 -2.62
CA LYS A 64 2.24 13.34 -2.88
C LYS A 64 3.35 12.45 -2.34
N LEU A 65 3.04 11.19 -2.09
CA LEU A 65 4.02 10.14 -1.86
C LEU A 65 4.94 10.00 -3.07
N LYS A 66 6.25 9.91 -2.83
CA LYS A 66 7.23 9.61 -3.87
C LYS A 66 6.99 8.21 -4.41
N GLU A 67 6.75 8.09 -5.71
CA GLU A 67 6.55 6.80 -6.38
C GLU A 67 7.80 5.90 -6.35
N SER A 68 8.97 6.50 -6.14
CA SER A 68 10.23 5.77 -5.91
C SER A 68 10.40 5.26 -4.48
N HIS A 69 9.59 5.70 -3.51
CA HIS A 69 9.74 5.34 -2.11
C HIS A 69 9.11 3.98 -1.81
N ALA A 70 9.67 3.23 -0.86
CA ALA A 70 9.21 1.89 -0.48
C ALA A 70 7.72 1.85 -0.10
N TYR A 71 7.19 2.88 0.55
CA TYR A 71 5.76 2.96 0.90
C TYR A 71 4.84 2.98 -0.33
N TYR A 72 5.27 3.54 -1.47
CA TYR A 72 4.46 3.48 -2.69
C TYR A 72 4.37 2.05 -3.20
N TRP A 73 5.49 1.34 -3.21
CA TRP A 73 5.54 -0.09 -3.56
C TRP A 73 4.75 -0.95 -2.57
N GLN A 74 4.76 -0.61 -1.28
CA GLN A 74 3.96 -1.27 -0.26
C GLN A 74 2.46 -1.14 -0.54
N VAL A 75 1.98 0.10 -0.81
CA VAL A 75 0.58 0.35 -1.16
C VAL A 75 0.18 -0.40 -2.43
N GLN A 76 0.99 -0.30 -3.50
CA GLN A 76 0.70 -1.03 -4.74
C GLN A 76 0.74 -2.56 -4.55
N GLY A 77 1.60 -3.06 -3.67
CA GLY A 77 1.65 -4.48 -3.28
C GLY A 77 0.39 -4.94 -2.52
N GLN A 78 -0.14 -4.11 -1.62
CA GLN A 78 -1.43 -4.38 -0.97
C GLN A 78 -2.57 -4.40 -1.99
N LEU A 79 -2.60 -3.47 -2.94
CA LEU A 79 -3.60 -3.42 -4.01
C LEU A 79 -3.47 -4.61 -4.98
N LEU A 80 -2.26 -5.13 -5.19
CA LEU A 80 -2.02 -6.39 -5.92
C LEU A 80 -2.66 -7.56 -5.20
N VAL A 81 -2.30 -7.76 -3.93
CA VAL A 81 -2.68 -8.93 -3.12
C VAL A 81 -4.19 -8.97 -2.84
N THR A 82 -4.79 -7.84 -2.52
CA THR A 82 -6.20 -7.74 -2.13
C THR A 82 -7.16 -7.60 -3.31
N GLY A 83 -6.67 -7.23 -4.50
CA GLY A 83 -7.49 -6.89 -5.65
C GLY A 83 -8.23 -5.54 -5.56
N MET A 84 -8.05 -4.78 -4.46
CA MET A 84 -8.66 -3.46 -4.28
C MET A 84 -8.13 -2.46 -5.30
N LYS A 85 -8.92 -1.41 -5.56
CA LYS A 85 -8.62 -0.42 -6.62
C LYS A 85 -7.99 0.87 -6.11
N TRP A 86 -8.07 1.12 -4.81
CA TRP A 86 -7.48 2.30 -4.19
C TRP A 86 -7.16 2.06 -2.72
N CYS A 87 -6.21 2.86 -2.22
CA CYS A 87 -5.78 2.89 -0.83
C CYS A 87 -5.60 4.36 -0.41
N ASP A 88 -6.15 4.75 0.73
CA ASP A 88 -5.85 6.03 1.34
C ASP A 88 -4.55 5.92 2.14
N PHE A 89 -3.49 6.55 1.63
CA PHE A 89 -2.22 6.67 2.33
C PHE A 89 -2.27 7.86 3.29
N VAL A 90 -2.12 7.59 4.58
CA VAL A 90 -2.26 8.56 5.66
C VAL A 90 -0.91 8.75 6.36
N VAL A 91 -0.52 10.01 6.56
CA VAL A 91 0.61 10.38 7.40
C VAL A 91 0.05 11.21 8.55
N PHE A 92 0.11 10.68 9.76
CA PHE A 92 -0.35 11.35 10.97
C PHE A 92 0.88 11.80 11.77
N ALA A 93 1.23 13.09 11.63
CA ALA A 93 2.32 13.72 12.37
C ALA A 93 1.79 14.36 13.66
N ASN A 94 2.65 15.01 14.45
CA ASN A 94 2.26 15.57 15.73
C ASN A 94 1.21 16.70 15.58
N ASP A 95 1.43 17.62 14.65
CA ASP A 95 0.59 18.82 14.51
C ASP A 95 -0.41 18.73 13.35
N ASP A 96 -0.15 17.87 12.36
CA ASP A 96 -0.93 17.80 11.14
C ASP A 96 -1.02 16.39 10.55
N MET A 97 -1.87 16.28 9.52
CA MET A 97 -2.10 15.04 8.81
C MET A 97 -2.12 15.29 7.30
N PHE A 98 -1.54 14.35 6.57
CA PHE A 98 -1.64 14.27 5.13
C PHE A 98 -2.40 13.00 4.73
N VAL A 99 -3.30 13.13 3.76
CA VAL A 99 -4.04 12.00 3.17
C VAL A 99 -3.94 12.08 1.66
N GLN A 100 -3.55 10.97 1.04
CA GLN A 100 -3.56 10.81 -0.41
C GLN A 100 -4.25 9.51 -0.78
N ARG A 101 -5.31 9.60 -1.59
CA ARG A 101 -5.85 8.43 -2.28
C ARG A 101 -4.90 8.01 -3.40
N ILE A 102 -4.39 6.78 -3.32
CA ILE A 102 -3.53 6.16 -4.30
C ILE A 102 -4.34 5.09 -5.02
N TYR A 103 -4.42 5.21 -6.35
CA TYR A 103 -5.08 4.23 -7.18
C TYR A 103 -4.11 3.13 -7.60
N ARG A 104 -4.68 1.95 -7.84
CA ARG A 104 -3.98 0.80 -8.40
C ARG A 104 -3.36 1.19 -9.75
N ASP A 105 -2.06 0.92 -9.89
CA ASP A 105 -1.31 1.13 -11.13
C ASP A 105 -0.89 -0.23 -11.71
N GLU A 106 -1.58 -0.67 -12.77
CA GLU A 106 -1.33 -1.98 -13.39
C GLU A 106 0.10 -2.14 -13.92
N THR A 107 0.77 -1.04 -14.30
CA THR A 107 2.16 -1.07 -14.74
C THR A 107 3.09 -1.39 -13.58
N VAL A 108 2.85 -0.78 -12.42
CA VAL A 108 3.61 -1.03 -11.20
C VAL A 108 3.34 -2.43 -10.65
N LEU A 109 2.08 -2.88 -10.71
CA LEU A 109 1.69 -4.20 -10.25
C LEU A 109 2.29 -5.32 -11.08
N SER A 110 2.31 -5.19 -12.40
CA SER A 110 2.97 -6.16 -13.29
C SER A 110 4.45 -6.31 -12.93
N LYS A 111 5.14 -5.19 -12.69
CA LYS A 111 6.55 -5.18 -12.25
C LYS A 111 6.74 -5.82 -10.88
N LEU A 112 5.84 -5.53 -9.92
CA LEU A 112 5.86 -6.14 -8.59
C LEU A 112 5.69 -7.66 -8.67
N LYS A 113 4.64 -8.12 -9.35
CA LYS A 113 4.34 -9.54 -9.51
C LYS A 113 5.50 -10.30 -10.13
N GLN A 114 6.07 -9.78 -11.22
CA GLN A 114 7.22 -10.40 -11.88
C GLN A 114 8.43 -10.53 -10.95
N LYS A 115 8.77 -9.48 -10.19
CA LYS A 115 9.90 -9.51 -9.26
C LYS A 115 9.66 -10.43 -8.07
N CYS A 116 8.44 -10.44 -7.51
CA CYS A 116 8.10 -11.31 -6.41
C CYS A 116 8.09 -12.79 -6.84
N ASP A 117 7.58 -13.11 -8.03
CA ASP A 117 7.61 -14.47 -8.58
C ASP A 117 9.06 -14.92 -8.82
N LEU A 118 9.89 -14.06 -9.42
CA LEU A 118 11.30 -14.35 -9.64
C LEU A 118 12.00 -14.67 -8.32
N PHE A 119 11.81 -13.82 -7.31
CA PHE A 119 12.39 -14.02 -5.99
C PHE A 119 11.89 -15.32 -5.36
N PHE A 120 10.58 -15.57 -5.37
CA PHE A 120 10.04 -16.76 -4.71
C PHE A 120 10.50 -18.05 -5.37
N PHE A 121 10.30 -18.20 -6.68
CA PHE A 121 10.56 -19.47 -7.38
C PHE A 121 12.02 -19.73 -7.70
N TYR A 122 12.82 -18.68 -7.92
CA TYR A 122 14.20 -18.83 -8.39
C TYR A 122 15.25 -18.45 -7.35
N THR A 123 14.86 -17.90 -6.20
CA THR A 123 15.79 -17.57 -5.11
C THR A 123 15.39 -18.24 -3.80
N TYR A 124 14.20 -17.92 -3.28
CA TYR A 124 13.77 -18.39 -1.97
C TYR A 124 13.49 -19.90 -1.96
N LEU A 125 12.61 -20.38 -2.84
CA LEU A 125 12.16 -21.78 -2.86
C LEU A 125 13.33 -22.75 -3.08
N PRO A 126 14.24 -22.56 -4.06
CA PRO A 126 15.39 -23.46 -4.22
C PRO A 126 16.30 -23.45 -3.00
N LYS A 127 16.56 -22.27 -2.41
CA LYS A 127 17.39 -22.16 -1.22
C LYS A 127 16.75 -22.87 -0.03
N TYR A 128 15.46 -22.66 0.20
CA TYR A 128 14.71 -23.29 1.27
C TYR A 128 14.71 -24.82 1.14
N LEU A 129 14.47 -25.34 -0.06
CA LEU A 129 14.49 -26.79 -0.31
C LEU A 129 15.90 -27.41 -0.21
N SER A 130 16.96 -26.63 -0.45
CA SER A 130 18.35 -27.09 -0.28
C SER A 130 18.87 -27.09 1.17
N LEU A 131 18.12 -26.49 2.09
CA LEU A 131 18.46 -26.42 3.52
C LEU A 131 17.88 -27.60 4.32
N ASN A 132 17.04 -28.42 3.68
CA ASN A 132 16.49 -29.66 4.20
C ASN A 132 17.11 -30.87 3.48
#